data_AF-A0A2H9SMF2-F1
#
_entry.id   AF-A0A2H9SMF2-F1
#
_cell.length_a   1.000
_cell.length_b   1.000
_cell.length_c   1.000
_cell.angle_alpha   90.00
_cell.angle_beta   90.00
_cell.angle_gamma   90.00
#
_symmetry.space_group_name_H-M   'P 1'
#
loop_
_entity.id
_entity.type
_entity.pdbx_description
1 polymer ?
#
loop_
_entity_poly.entity_id
_entity_poly.type
_entity_poly.pdbx_seq_one_letter_code
_entity_poly.pdbx_strand_id
1 'polypeptide(L)'
;MKIVDVNIKSLIANAAEIIAPLWPLQTIIARNPLQGIESLNFEDAIAIGEKFFAGRCDIKRKASSKVNREMIKWCQVFLDEGQATITMPEREKGFYQAWALLAPFDRKLRSSNKNEWLESLPSEAEEAIFFCLKRLAIPDEQIEEYLKYSLAELPGWAGYIKWRAEWQNKEIGLKNPIT
;
A
#
# COMPACT_ATOMS: atom_id res chain seq x y z
N MET A 1 2.88 -14.13 -32.07
CA MET A 1 3.55 -13.95 -30.76
C MET A 1 2.44 -13.95 -29.72
N LYS A 2 2.29 -15.04 -28.95
CA LYS A 2 1.17 -15.16 -27.99
C LYS A 2 1.45 -14.23 -26.83
N ILE A 3 0.58 -13.24 -26.62
CA ILE A 3 0.55 -12.44 -25.41
C ILE A 3 0.43 -13.44 -24.26
N VAL A 4 1.45 -13.52 -23.42
CA VAL A 4 1.34 -14.25 -22.16
C VAL A 4 0.28 -13.48 -21.39
N ASP A 5 -0.90 -14.09 -21.19
CA ASP A 5 -1.90 -13.55 -20.26
C ASP A 5 -1.23 -13.53 -18.89
N VAL A 6 -0.61 -12.40 -18.55
CA VAL A 6 -0.02 -12.18 -17.25
C VAL A 6 -1.18 -12.18 -16.27
N ASN A 7 -1.31 -13.27 -15.52
CA ASN A 7 -2.31 -13.36 -14.47
C ASN A 7 -1.89 -12.46 -13.30
N ILE A 8 -2.35 -11.20 -13.34
CA ILE A 8 -2.02 -10.18 -12.34
C ILE A 8 -2.39 -10.63 -10.92
N LYS A 9 -3.46 -11.43 -10.75
CA LYS A 9 -3.86 -11.98 -9.44
C LYS A 9 -2.79 -12.91 -8.88
N SER A 10 -2.23 -13.78 -9.73
CA SER A 10 -1.14 -14.67 -9.33
C SER A 10 0.12 -13.89 -8.94
N LEU A 11 0.49 -12.85 -9.70
CA LEU A 11 1.65 -12.02 -9.37
C LEU A 11 1.48 -11.25 -8.06
N ILE A 12 0.28 -10.71 -7.81
CA ILE A 12 -0.05 -10.04 -6.55
C ILE A 12 0.04 -11.03 -5.38
N ALA A 13 -0.52 -12.23 -5.53
CA ALA A 13 -0.47 -13.27 -4.51
C ALA A 13 0.97 -13.67 -4.17
N ASN A 14 1.79 -13.94 -5.20
CA ASN A 14 3.22 -14.26 -5.03
C ASN A 14 4.00 -13.11 -4.38
N ALA A 15 3.73 -11.86 -4.78
CA ALA A 15 4.38 -10.70 -4.20
C ALA A 15 4.01 -10.52 -2.71
N ALA A 16 2.76 -10.82 -2.34
CA ALA A 16 2.29 -10.73 -0.96
C ALA A 16 2.88 -11.80 -0.02
N GLU A 17 3.56 -12.84 -0.54
CA GLU A 17 4.23 -13.86 0.29
C GLU A 17 5.38 -13.28 1.12
N ILE A 18 6.03 -12.19 0.66
CA ILE A 18 7.10 -11.54 1.42
C ILE A 18 6.60 -10.88 2.71
N ILE A 19 5.29 -10.61 2.77
CA ILE A 19 4.65 -10.01 3.94
C ILE A 19 4.41 -11.11 4.97
N ALA A 20 5.21 -11.05 6.03
CA ALA A 20 5.14 -11.98 7.13
C ALA A 20 3.70 -12.09 7.67
N PRO A 21 3.24 -13.30 8.01
CA PRO A 21 1.95 -13.50 8.65
C PRO A 21 2.04 -12.98 10.10
N LEU A 22 1.53 -11.77 10.34
CA LEU A 22 1.58 -11.11 11.66
C LEU A 22 0.29 -11.43 12.43
N TRP A 23 0.38 -12.25 13.48
CA TRP A 23 -0.78 -12.64 14.33
C TRP A 23 -0.51 -12.46 15.82
N PRO A 24 -1.53 -12.07 16.63
CA PRO A 24 -2.69 -11.27 16.28
C PRO A 24 -2.36 -9.76 16.33
N LEU A 25 -2.61 -9.03 15.23
CA LEU A 25 -2.47 -7.57 15.21
C LEU A 25 -3.81 -6.91 15.50
N GLN A 26 -4.12 -6.66 16.78
CA GLN A 26 -5.30 -5.88 17.16
C GLN A 26 -5.17 -4.39 16.77
N THR A 27 -3.94 -3.90 16.67
CA THR A 27 -3.62 -2.51 16.34
C THR A 27 -2.39 -2.43 15.42
N ILE A 28 -2.20 -1.30 14.74
CA ILE A 28 -1.01 -1.04 13.95
C ILE A 28 0.18 -0.90 14.90
N ILE A 29 1.20 -1.73 14.71
CA ILE A 29 2.46 -1.64 15.45
C ILE A 29 3.50 -1.00 14.54
N ALA A 30 3.99 0.18 14.91
CA ALA A 30 5.13 0.78 14.24
C ALA A 30 6.36 -0.11 14.48
N ARG A 31 7.05 -0.50 13.41
CA ARG A 31 8.40 -1.09 13.51
C ARG A 31 9.34 0.00 14.01
N ASN A 32 9.97 -0.19 15.17
CA ASN A 32 11.02 0.71 15.63
C ASN A 32 12.24 0.58 14.68
N PRO A 33 12.63 1.64 13.94
CA PRO A 33 13.78 1.59 13.03
C PRO A 33 15.12 1.37 13.73
N LEU A 34 15.18 1.54 15.06
CA LEU A 34 16.38 1.32 15.88
C LEU A 34 16.26 0.06 16.74
N GLN A 35 15.35 -0.87 16.39
CA GLN A 35 15.18 -2.10 17.14
C GLN A 35 16.47 -2.94 17.16
N GLY A 36 16.95 -3.28 18.35
CA GLY A 36 18.17 -4.07 18.57
C GLY A 36 19.47 -3.26 18.68
N ILE A 37 19.40 -1.93 18.58
CA ILE A 37 20.55 -1.02 18.73
C ILE A 37 20.25 0.12 19.72
N GLU A 38 19.28 -0.08 20.62
CA GLU A 38 18.82 0.92 21.57
C GLU A 38 19.87 1.30 22.61
N SER A 39 20.90 0.48 22.80
CA SER A 39 22.03 0.74 23.72
C SER A 39 23.10 1.66 23.12
N LEU A 40 23.03 1.96 21.82
CA LEU A 40 23.96 2.89 21.18
C LEU A 40 23.55 4.33 21.44
N ASN A 41 24.51 5.26 21.35
CA ASN A 41 24.16 6.67 21.27
C ASN A 41 23.39 6.94 19.95
N PHE A 42 22.66 8.04 19.93
CA PHE A 42 21.70 8.34 18.88
C PHE A 42 22.38 8.43 17.50
N GLU A 43 23.58 9.01 17.45
CA GLU A 43 24.38 9.17 16.25
C GLU A 43 24.81 7.82 15.65
N ASP A 44 25.34 6.91 16.48
CA ASP A 44 25.75 5.57 16.06
C ASP A 44 24.55 4.71 15.66
N ALA A 45 23.44 4.82 16.40
CA ALA A 45 22.20 4.12 16.10
C ALA A 45 21.64 4.52 14.74
N ILE A 46 21.64 5.82 14.41
CA ILE A 46 21.23 6.32 13.09
C ILE A 46 22.21 5.86 12.00
N ALA A 47 23.52 5.98 12.21
CA ALA A 47 24.51 5.60 11.20
C ALA A 47 24.44 4.11 10.83
N ILE A 48 24.13 3.25 11.80
CA ILE A 48 23.85 1.83 11.57
C ILE A 48 22.47 1.66 10.94
N GLY A 49 21.45 2.32 11.48
CA GLY A 49 20.08 2.23 10.97
C GLY A 49 19.95 2.65 9.50
N GLU A 50 20.67 3.68 9.06
CA GLU A 50 20.73 4.08 7.65
C GLU A 50 21.36 3.00 6.77
N LYS A 51 22.38 2.29 7.25
CA LYS A 51 23.01 1.21 6.48
C LYS A 51 22.12 -0.03 6.35
N PHE A 52 21.33 -0.34 7.37
CA PHE A 52 20.53 -1.58 7.44
C PHE A 52 19.07 -1.40 7.02
N PHE A 53 18.43 -0.27 7.37
CA PHE A 53 17.02 -0.01 7.13
C PHE A 53 16.75 1.02 6.02
N ALA A 54 17.71 1.89 5.69
CA ALA A 54 17.59 2.77 4.52
C ALA A 54 18.17 2.06 3.27
N GLY A 55 17.45 1.05 2.80
CA GLY A 55 17.79 0.29 1.60
C GLY A 55 18.25 1.18 0.41
N ARG A 56 19.39 0.78 -0.16
CA ARG A 56 20.12 1.34 -1.31
C ARG A 56 19.24 1.80 -2.49
N CYS A 57 18.76 3.05 -2.53
CA CYS A 57 18.47 3.78 -3.79
C CYS A 57 17.96 5.23 -3.56
N ASP A 58 18.84 6.23 -3.62
CA ASP A 58 18.47 7.63 -3.34
C ASP A 58 17.54 8.28 -4.39
N ILE A 59 17.52 7.76 -5.62
CA ILE A 59 16.72 8.32 -6.73
C ILE A 59 15.28 7.81 -6.71
N LYS A 60 15.02 6.56 -6.28
CA LYS A 60 13.66 6.01 -6.10
C LYS A 60 12.96 6.53 -4.83
N ARG A 61 13.73 6.96 -3.82
CA ARG A 61 13.22 7.33 -2.48
C ARG A 61 12.31 8.56 -2.44
N LYS A 62 12.56 9.58 -3.28
CA LYS A 62 11.76 10.83 -3.27
C LYS A 62 10.37 10.68 -3.91
N ALA A 63 10.25 9.89 -4.97
CA ALA A 63 8.95 9.57 -5.55
C ALA A 63 8.17 8.66 -4.60
N SER A 64 8.85 7.67 -4.01
CA SER A 64 8.26 6.75 -3.07
C SER A 64 7.73 7.44 -1.81
N SER A 65 8.44 8.42 -1.23
CA SER A 65 7.96 9.10 -0.02
C SER A 65 6.67 9.88 -0.21
N LYS A 66 6.43 10.46 -1.39
CA LYS A 66 5.15 11.12 -1.73
C LYS A 66 4.03 10.09 -1.85
N VAL A 67 4.28 8.99 -2.55
CA VAL A 67 3.30 7.89 -2.69
C VAL A 67 2.98 7.30 -1.31
N ASN A 68 4.00 7.00 -0.50
CA ASN A 68 3.85 6.48 0.86
C ASN A 68 3.03 7.40 1.74
N ARG A 69 3.23 8.73 1.65
CA ARG A 69 2.40 9.69 2.39
C ARG A 69 0.93 9.59 2.03
N GLU A 70 0.62 9.47 0.74
CA GLU A 70 -0.75 9.33 0.26
C GLU A 70 -1.34 7.97 0.67
N MET A 71 -0.56 6.89 0.56
CA MET A 71 -0.94 5.56 1.05
C MET A 71 -1.27 5.57 2.55
N ILE A 72 -0.39 6.13 3.39
CA ILE A 72 -0.61 6.25 4.84
C ILE A 72 -1.90 7.00 5.11
N LYS A 73 -2.11 8.16 4.48
CA LYS A 73 -3.31 8.98 4.68
C LYS A 73 -4.59 8.21 4.33
N TRP A 74 -4.63 7.58 3.16
CA TRP A 74 -5.83 6.85 2.71
C TRP A 74 -6.06 5.59 3.54
N CYS A 75 -5.00 4.90 3.96
CA CYS A 75 -5.10 3.79 4.90
C CYS A 75 -5.62 4.23 6.26
N GLN A 76 -5.16 5.36 6.81
CA GLN A 76 -5.66 5.91 8.07
C GLN A 76 -7.16 6.19 8.02
N VAL A 77 -7.63 6.86 6.96
CA VAL A 77 -9.05 7.23 6.83
C VAL A 77 -9.92 5.99 6.56
N PHE A 78 -9.44 5.04 5.75
CA PHE A 78 -10.19 3.82 5.44
C PHE A 78 -10.18 2.80 6.56
N LEU A 79 -9.13 2.71 7.38
CA LEU A 79 -9.01 1.72 8.45
C LEU A 79 -9.43 2.27 9.82
N ASP A 80 -9.88 3.53 9.88
CA ASP A 80 -10.41 4.14 11.10
C ASP A 80 -11.54 3.31 11.71
N GLU A 81 -11.44 2.92 12.98
CA GLU A 81 -12.47 2.11 13.66
C GLU A 81 -13.44 2.97 14.48
N GLY A 82 -13.83 4.13 13.94
CA GLY A 82 -14.77 5.05 14.57
C GLY A 82 -14.11 6.04 15.54
N GLN A 83 -12.82 6.31 15.38
CA GLN A 83 -12.15 7.40 16.12
C GLN A 83 -12.47 8.75 15.49
N ALA A 84 -12.60 8.81 14.16
CA ALA A 84 -13.00 10.01 13.46
C ALA A 84 -14.51 10.26 13.58
N THR A 85 -14.90 11.52 13.80
CA THR A 85 -16.31 11.94 13.77
C THR A 85 -16.93 11.81 12.37
N ILE A 86 -16.10 11.93 11.33
CA ILE A 86 -16.50 11.76 9.93
C ILE A 86 -15.84 10.49 9.40
N THR A 87 -16.65 9.50 9.09
CA THR A 87 -16.20 8.26 8.45
C THR A 87 -15.94 8.49 6.96
N MET A 88 -15.07 7.67 6.37
CA MET A 88 -14.88 7.66 4.91
C MET A 88 -16.22 7.38 4.21
N PRO A 89 -16.66 8.22 3.26
CA PRO A 89 -17.81 7.91 2.41
C PRO A 89 -17.55 6.65 1.57
N GLU A 90 -18.60 5.89 1.29
CA GLU A 90 -18.58 4.72 0.39
C GLU A 90 -17.64 3.58 0.84
N ARG A 91 -17.24 3.59 2.12
CA ARG A 91 -16.27 2.65 2.69
C ARG A 91 -16.70 1.19 2.62
N GLU A 92 -18.01 0.96 2.60
CA GLU A 92 -18.62 -0.37 2.43
C GLU A 92 -18.33 -1.00 1.05
N LYS A 93 -17.88 -0.21 0.06
CA LYS A 93 -17.50 -0.68 -1.28
C LYS A 93 -16.07 -1.24 -1.36
N GLY A 94 -15.35 -1.30 -0.25
CA GLY A 94 -13.95 -1.71 -0.24
C GLY A 94 -12.98 -0.55 -0.49
N PHE A 95 -11.70 -0.79 -0.18
CA PHE A 95 -10.67 0.26 -0.16
C PHE A 95 -10.53 0.96 -1.50
N TYR A 96 -10.36 0.18 -2.57
CA TYR A 96 -10.06 0.72 -3.89
C TYR A 96 -11.23 1.53 -4.45
N GLN A 97 -12.46 1.01 -4.38
CA GLN A 97 -13.64 1.70 -4.94
C GLN A 97 -13.94 2.98 -4.17
N ALA A 98 -13.89 2.94 -2.83
CA ALA A 98 -14.07 4.13 -2.01
C ALA A 98 -12.98 5.18 -2.30
N TRP A 99 -11.72 4.75 -2.44
CA TRP A 99 -10.63 5.63 -2.83
C TRP A 99 -10.84 6.21 -4.23
N ALA A 100 -11.20 5.41 -5.24
CA ALA A 100 -11.37 5.86 -6.62
C ALA A 100 -12.48 6.90 -6.77
N LEU A 101 -13.54 6.82 -5.95
CA LEU A 101 -14.62 7.82 -5.90
C LEU A 101 -14.17 9.15 -5.28
N LEU A 102 -13.25 9.11 -4.31
CA LEU A 102 -12.86 10.29 -3.52
C LEU A 102 -11.56 10.94 -4.01
N ALA A 103 -10.62 10.17 -4.57
CA ALA A 103 -9.31 10.61 -5.03
C ALA A 103 -9.37 11.76 -6.05
N PRO A 104 -10.33 11.81 -7.00
CA PRO A 104 -10.48 12.96 -7.90
C PRO A 104 -10.68 14.28 -7.17
N PHE A 105 -11.27 14.29 -5.97
CA PHE A 105 -11.50 15.49 -5.15
C PHE A 105 -10.28 15.91 -4.32
N ASP A 106 -9.23 15.08 -4.25
CA ASP A 106 -8.03 15.39 -3.50
C ASP A 106 -7.07 16.31 -4.27
N ARG A 107 -6.98 17.58 -3.85
CA ARG A 107 -6.11 18.58 -4.48
C ARG A 107 -4.62 18.22 -4.43
N LYS A 108 -4.16 17.35 -3.53
CA LYS A 108 -2.75 16.90 -3.48
C LYS A 108 -2.42 15.84 -4.53
N LEU A 109 -3.43 15.09 -4.98
CA LEU A 109 -3.29 14.15 -6.09
C LEU A 109 -3.46 14.85 -7.44
N ARG A 110 -3.92 16.11 -7.46
CA ARG A 110 -4.09 16.92 -8.67
C ARG A 110 -2.75 17.50 -9.15
N SER A 111 -2.38 17.14 -10.38
CA SER A 111 -1.36 17.88 -11.12
C SER A 111 -1.94 19.09 -11.86
N SER A 112 -3.25 19.10 -12.12
CA SER A 112 -4.00 20.20 -12.75
C SER A 112 -5.47 20.24 -12.30
N ASN A 113 -6.25 21.21 -12.78
CA ASN A 113 -7.67 21.38 -12.39
C ASN A 113 -8.57 20.17 -12.72
N LYS A 114 -8.17 19.32 -13.68
CA LYS A 114 -8.81 18.03 -13.98
C LYS A 114 -7.77 16.91 -13.94
N ASN A 115 -8.02 15.87 -13.17
CA ASN A 115 -7.22 14.65 -13.16
C ASN A 115 -7.89 13.59 -14.04
N GLU A 116 -7.90 13.83 -15.36
CA GLU A 116 -8.56 12.94 -16.33
C GLU A 116 -8.06 11.49 -16.23
N TRP A 117 -6.82 11.29 -15.80
CA TRP A 117 -6.25 9.94 -15.63
C TRP A 117 -6.80 9.18 -14.41
N LEU A 118 -7.21 9.87 -13.34
CA LEU A 118 -7.86 9.22 -12.19
C LEU A 118 -9.28 8.80 -12.56
N GLU A 119 -9.96 9.63 -13.36
CA GLU A 119 -11.30 9.33 -13.88
C GLU A 119 -11.27 8.19 -14.90
N SER A 120 -10.13 7.93 -15.54
CA SER A 120 -9.95 6.81 -16.48
C SER A 120 -9.58 5.48 -15.81
N LEU A 121 -9.50 5.42 -14.48
CA LEU A 121 -9.13 4.18 -13.79
C LEU A 121 -10.24 3.12 -13.92
N PRO A 122 -9.90 1.84 -14.14
CA PRO A 122 -10.84 0.73 -14.12
C PRO A 122 -11.61 0.61 -12.79
N SER A 123 -12.78 -0.03 -12.81
CA SER A 123 -13.59 -0.26 -11.60
C SER A 123 -13.00 -1.34 -10.68
N GLU A 124 -12.27 -2.31 -11.26
CA GLU A 124 -11.63 -3.40 -10.52
C GLU A 124 -10.19 -3.03 -10.14
N ALA A 125 -9.81 -3.36 -8.90
CA ALA A 125 -8.51 -2.99 -8.35
C ALA A 125 -7.35 -3.63 -9.12
N GLU A 126 -7.50 -4.89 -9.53
CA GLU A 126 -6.49 -5.63 -10.28
C GLU A 126 -6.28 -5.07 -11.69
N GLU A 127 -7.36 -4.66 -12.35
CA GLU A 127 -7.28 -3.99 -13.64
C GLU A 127 -6.62 -2.61 -13.51
N ALA A 128 -6.91 -1.88 -12.44
CA ALA A 128 -6.28 -0.60 -12.15
C ALA A 128 -4.78 -0.74 -11.85
N ILE A 129 -4.38 -1.77 -11.11
CA ILE A 129 -2.97 -2.11 -10.90
C ILE A 129 -2.29 -2.39 -12.25
N PHE A 130 -2.89 -3.23 -13.08
CA PHE A 130 -2.35 -3.53 -14.41
C PHE A 130 -2.24 -2.28 -15.29
N PHE A 131 -3.28 -1.43 -15.31
CA PHE A 131 -3.28 -0.14 -15.99
C PHE A 131 -2.13 0.76 -15.53
N CYS A 132 -1.92 0.87 -14.21
CA CYS A 132 -0.84 1.67 -13.64
C CYS A 132 0.55 1.10 -14.01
N LEU A 133 0.74 -0.22 -13.95
CA LEU A 133 1.99 -0.88 -14.32
C LEU A 133 2.36 -0.61 -15.79
N LYS A 134 1.39 -0.67 -16.70
CA LYS A 134 1.61 -0.34 -18.12
C LYS A 134 1.94 1.13 -18.31
N ARG A 135 1.27 2.05 -17.60
CA ARG A 135 1.56 3.48 -17.65
C ARG A 135 2.96 3.82 -17.11
N LEU A 136 3.44 3.07 -16.12
CA LEU A 136 4.79 3.17 -15.58
C LEU A 136 5.86 2.50 -16.46
N ALA A 137 5.46 1.87 -17.56
CA ALA A 137 6.32 1.14 -18.48
C ALA A 137 7.16 0.05 -17.78
N ILE A 138 6.57 -0.65 -16.80
CA ILE A 138 7.21 -1.78 -16.13
C ILE A 138 7.17 -3.00 -17.07
N PRO A 139 8.33 -3.62 -17.39
CA PRO A 139 8.36 -4.85 -18.19
C PRO A 139 7.63 -6.00 -17.48
N ASP A 140 6.96 -6.87 -18.24
CA ASP A 140 6.12 -7.94 -17.69
C ASP A 140 6.91 -8.90 -16.80
N GLU A 141 8.19 -9.13 -17.13
CA GLU A 141 9.11 -9.97 -16.36
C GLU A 141 9.52 -9.36 -15.01
N GLN A 142 9.35 -8.04 -14.84
CA GLN A 142 9.73 -7.31 -13.63
C GLN A 142 8.54 -6.96 -12.72
N ILE A 143 7.31 -7.26 -13.14
CA ILE A 143 6.10 -6.87 -12.39
C ILE A 143 6.11 -7.45 -10.98
N GLU A 144 6.38 -8.75 -10.82
CA GLU A 144 6.35 -9.38 -9.49
C GLU A 144 7.38 -8.74 -8.55
N GLU A 145 8.61 -8.51 -9.04
CA GLU A 145 9.67 -7.87 -8.26
C GLU A 145 9.31 -6.43 -7.90
N TYR A 146 8.70 -5.69 -8.83
CA TYR A 146 8.21 -4.34 -8.58
C TYR A 146 7.12 -4.30 -7.49
N LEU A 147 6.17 -5.24 -7.53
CA LEU A 147 5.13 -5.38 -6.52
C LEU A 147 5.74 -5.74 -5.15
N LYS A 148 6.73 -6.64 -5.11
CA LYS A 148 7.47 -6.98 -3.89
C LYS A 148 8.13 -5.75 -3.27
N TYR A 149 8.86 -4.95 -4.06
CA TYR A 149 9.43 -3.70 -3.54
C TYR A 149 8.36 -2.73 -3.05
N SER A 150 7.26 -2.57 -3.78
CA SER A 150 6.17 -1.67 -3.41
C SER A 150 5.50 -2.07 -2.09
N LEU A 151 5.28 -3.35 -1.84
CA LEU A 151 4.74 -3.87 -0.58
C LEU A 151 5.73 -3.72 0.59
N ALA A 152 7.03 -3.82 0.31
CA ALA A 152 8.09 -3.68 1.31
C ALA A 152 8.35 -2.23 1.76
N GLU A 153 7.83 -1.23 1.04
CA GLU A 153 7.99 0.20 1.40
C GLU A 153 7.23 0.58 2.68
N LEU A 154 6.06 -0.03 2.91
CA LEU A 154 5.22 0.21 4.09
C LEU A 154 4.82 -1.12 4.75
N PRO A 155 5.77 -1.89 5.29
CA PRO A 155 5.53 -3.28 5.70
C PRO A 155 4.51 -3.39 6.86
N GLY A 156 4.40 -2.35 7.71
CA GLY A 156 3.39 -2.30 8.77
C GLY A 156 1.96 -2.18 8.21
N TRP A 157 1.75 -1.30 7.22
CA TRP A 157 0.45 -1.15 6.57
C TRP A 157 0.10 -2.36 5.69
N ALA A 158 1.07 -2.86 4.92
CA ALA A 158 0.87 -4.06 4.10
C ALA A 158 0.51 -5.29 4.95
N GLY A 159 1.22 -5.49 6.07
CA GLY A 159 0.92 -6.56 7.03
C GLY A 159 -0.46 -6.42 7.66
N TYR A 160 -0.84 -5.21 8.08
CA TYR A 160 -2.15 -4.97 8.67
C TYR A 160 -3.30 -5.18 7.67
N ILE A 161 -3.16 -4.72 6.43
CA ILE A 161 -4.16 -4.95 5.37
C ILE A 161 -4.30 -6.44 5.06
N LYS A 162 -3.18 -7.18 4.92
CA LYS A 162 -3.18 -8.63 4.70
C LYS A 162 -3.90 -9.36 5.84
N TRP A 163 -3.57 -9.03 7.08
CA TRP A 163 -4.23 -9.56 8.28
C TRP A 163 -5.75 -9.30 8.26
N ARG A 164 -6.17 -8.05 7.99
CA ARG A 164 -7.59 -7.68 7.88
C ARG A 164 -8.32 -8.48 6.80
N ALA A 165 -7.73 -8.60 5.62
CA ALA A 165 -8.33 -9.28 4.48
C ALA A 165 -8.45 -10.80 4.70
N GLU A 166 -7.50 -11.43 5.38
CA GLU A 166 -7.50 -12.88 5.58
C GLU A 166 -8.28 -13.35 6.82
N TRP A 167 -8.32 -12.55 7.89
CA TRP A 167 -8.89 -12.95 9.18
C TRP A 167 -10.24 -12.34 9.52
N GLN A 168 -10.46 -11.03 9.35
CA GLN A 168 -11.77 -10.46 9.67
C GLN A 168 -12.87 -10.91 8.69
N ASN A 169 -12.51 -11.30 7.46
CA ASN A 169 -13.44 -11.85 6.46
C ASN A 169 -14.07 -13.19 6.85
N LYS A 170 -13.55 -13.90 7.86
CA LYS A 170 -14.03 -15.23 8.24
C LYS A 170 -15.04 -15.23 9.40
N GLU A 171 -15.12 -14.19 10.23
CA GLU A 171 -15.87 -14.31 11.48
C GLU A 171 -17.21 -13.58 11.52
N ILE A 172 -17.42 -12.42 10.89
CA ILE A 172 -18.66 -11.64 11.06
C ILE A 172 -18.92 -10.79 9.81
N GLY A 173 -20.20 -10.61 9.43
CA GLY A 173 -20.63 -9.66 8.39
C GLY A 173 -19.94 -8.30 8.57
N LEU A 174 -18.91 -8.08 7.76
CA LEU A 174 -17.90 -7.06 8.03
C LEU A 174 -18.47 -5.68 7.80
N LYS A 175 -18.41 -4.85 8.85
CA LYS A 175 -18.58 -3.41 8.72
C LYS A 175 -17.29 -2.90 8.07
N ASN A 176 -17.33 -2.64 6.75
CA ASN A 176 -16.23 -2.12 5.92
C ASN A 176 -15.19 -3.17 5.46
N PRO A 177 -15.47 -3.95 4.40
CA PRO A 177 -14.54 -4.96 3.86
C PRO A 177 -13.31 -4.31 3.21
N ILE A 178 -12.17 -5.01 3.14
CA ILE A 178 -11.00 -4.51 2.39
C ILE A 178 -11.27 -4.49 0.88
N THR A 179 -11.93 -5.54 0.38
CA THR A 179 -12.33 -5.78 -1.02
C THR A 179 -13.79 -6.17 -1.07
#